data_AF-A0A0J1B2L9-F1
#
_entry.id   AF-A0A0J1B2L9-F1
#
_cell.length_a   1.000
_cell.length_b   1.000
_cell.length_c   1.000
_cell.angle_alpha   90.00
_cell.angle_beta   90.00
_cell.angle_gamma   90.00
#
_symmetry.space_group_name_H-M   'P 1'
#
loop_
_entity.id
_entity.type
_entity.pdbx_description
1 polymer ?
#
loop_
_entity_poly.entity_id
_entity_poly.type
_entity_poly.pdbx_seq_one_letter_code
_entity_poly.pdbx_strand_id
1 'polypeptide(L)'
;MMMPDHSCRPAYHRSIALLGKALHHVYRGYVFDNSGAEPELIAERTPQGTVELRSRTIPQWFADAVWNQSTSDKICSLSNHS
;
A
#
# COMPACT_ATOMS: atom_id res chain seq x y z
N MET A 1 18.93 15.05 10.70
CA MET A 1 18.83 15.21 9.23
C MET A 1 17.41 15.67 8.93
N MET A 2 17.22 16.93 8.55
CA MET A 2 15.90 17.52 8.28
C MET A 2 15.58 17.28 6.80
N MET A 3 14.42 16.68 6.51
CA MET A 3 13.97 16.53 5.12
C MET A 3 13.72 17.92 4.54
N PRO A 4 14.24 18.25 3.34
CA PRO A 4 14.05 19.57 2.73
C PRO A 4 12.54 19.84 2.58
N ASP A 5 12.17 21.10 2.85
CA ASP A 5 10.82 21.66 3.05
C ASP A 5 9.81 21.44 1.91
N HIS A 6 10.17 20.68 0.88
CA HIS A 6 9.39 20.53 -0.33
C HIS A 6 9.01 19.06 -0.50
N SER A 7 7.91 18.72 0.18
CA SER A 7 6.94 17.69 -0.22
C SER A 7 7.01 16.33 0.51
N CYS A 8 6.75 16.33 1.82
CA CYS A 8 6.38 15.12 2.56
C CYS A 8 5.13 14.44 1.97
N ARG A 9 4.21 15.21 1.39
CA ARG A 9 2.93 14.73 0.86
C ARG A 9 3.09 13.82 -0.38
N PRO A 10 3.85 14.18 -1.44
CA PRO A 10 4.17 13.27 -2.54
C PRO A 10 4.90 12.00 -2.12
N ALA A 11 5.82 12.06 -1.16
CA ALA A 11 6.50 10.87 -0.65
C ALA A 11 5.50 9.94 0.06
N TYR A 12 4.60 10.50 0.88
CA TYR A 12 3.56 9.75 1.57
C TYR A 12 2.61 9.04 0.59
N HIS A 13 2.12 9.73 -0.44
CA HIS A 13 1.26 9.11 -1.45
C HIS A 13 1.97 8.00 -2.24
N ARG A 14 3.25 8.18 -2.57
CA ARG A 14 4.04 7.12 -3.24
C ARG A 14 4.20 5.89 -2.35
N SER A 15 4.48 6.07 -1.07
CA SER A 15 4.59 4.95 -0.12
C SER A 15 3.26 4.20 0.03
N ILE A 16 2.13 4.91 0.10
CA ILE A 16 0.80 4.29 0.14
C ILE A 16 0.52 3.50 -1.15
N ALA A 17 0.89 4.04 -2.32
CA ALA A 17 0.71 3.34 -3.58
C ALA A 17 1.54 2.03 -3.66
N LEU A 18 2.59 1.86 -2.86
CA LEU A 18 3.36 0.61 -2.80
C LEU A 18 2.79 -0.41 -1.81
N LEU A 19 1.79 -0.04 -1.01
CA LEU A 19 1.25 -0.87 0.07
C LEU A 19 0.72 -2.21 -0.45
N GLY A 20 -0.07 -2.22 -1.52
CA GLY A 20 -0.59 -3.45 -2.13
C GLY A 20 0.54 -4.41 -2.53
N LYS A 21 1.56 -3.90 -3.24
CA LYS A 21 2.75 -4.70 -3.59
C LYS A 21 3.50 -5.22 -2.36
N ALA A 22 3.67 -4.38 -1.34
CA ALA A 22 4.34 -4.81 -0.11
C ALA A 22 3.56 -5.93 0.58
N LEU A 23 2.22 -5.83 0.68
CA LEU A 23 1.37 -6.86 1.27
C LEU A 23 1.46 -8.21 0.53
N HIS A 24 1.77 -8.22 -0.76
CA HIS A 24 1.97 -9.45 -1.53
C HIS A 24 3.29 -10.16 -1.20
N HIS A 25 4.32 -9.42 -0.79
CA HIS A 25 5.68 -9.95 -0.58
C HIS A 25 6.02 -10.22 0.89
N VAL A 26 5.18 -9.77 1.83
CA VAL A 26 5.39 -10.02 3.26
C VAL A 26 4.72 -11.31 3.72
N TYR A 27 5.40 -12.04 4.60
CA TYR A 27 4.84 -13.23 5.26
C TYR A 27 3.68 -12.88 6.18
N ARG A 28 3.79 -11.75 6.91
CA ARG A 28 2.74 -11.22 7.79
C ARG A 28 2.82 -9.71 7.82
N GLY A 29 1.68 -9.03 7.95
CA GLY A 29 1.62 -7.57 7.99
C GLY A 29 0.32 -7.05 8.59
N TYR A 30 0.33 -5.81 9.07
CA TYR A 30 -0.84 -5.15 9.64
C TYR A 30 -0.93 -3.74 9.09
N VAL A 31 -2.14 -3.32 8.75
CA VAL A 31 -2.41 -1.98 8.21
C VAL A 31 -3.34 -1.24 9.15
N PHE A 32 -2.89 -0.10 9.64
CA PHE A 32 -3.64 0.77 10.54
C PHE A 32 -4.01 2.07 9.83
N ASP A 33 -5.24 2.54 10.04
CA ASP A 33 -5.62 3.93 9.77
C ASP A 33 -5.31 4.77 11.01
N ASN A 34 -4.51 5.81 10.81
CA ASN A 34 -4.19 6.80 11.84
C ASN A 34 -4.77 8.18 11.47
N SER A 35 -5.79 8.22 10.62
CA SER A 35 -6.40 9.47 10.15
C SER A 35 -7.42 10.00 11.16
N GLY A 36 -7.98 9.13 12.00
CA GLY A 36 -8.92 9.45 13.06
C GLY A 36 -8.28 9.84 14.40
N ALA A 37 -9.11 9.87 15.45
CA ALA A 37 -8.66 10.17 16.81
C ALA A 37 -7.86 9.02 17.46
N GLU A 38 -8.14 7.78 17.06
CA GLU A 38 -7.47 6.58 17.55
C GLU A 38 -7.01 5.71 16.36
N PRO A 39 -5.87 5.01 16.48
CA PRO A 39 -5.42 4.04 15.48
C PRO A 39 -6.44 2.91 15.31
N GLU A 40 -6.89 2.68 14.08
CA GLU A 40 -7.80 1.59 13.74
C GLU A 40 -7.12 0.53 12.89
N LEU A 41 -7.19 -0.74 13.28
CA LEU A 41 -6.69 -1.84 12.46
C LEU A 41 -7.65 -2.10 11.28
N ILE A 42 -7.20 -1.79 10.06
CA ILE A 42 -7.99 -1.98 8.84
C ILE A 42 -7.88 -3.41 8.33
N ALA A 43 -6.65 -3.92 8.23
CA ALA A 43 -6.37 -5.20 7.58
C ALA A 43 -5.14 -5.91 8.16
N GLU A 44 -5.16 -7.24 8.09
CA GLU A 44 -4.05 -8.12 8.43
C GLU A 44 -3.70 -9.00 7.22
N ARG A 45 -2.42 -9.01 6.84
CA ARG A 45 -1.85 -10.03 5.96
C ARG A 45 -1.46 -11.23 6.81
N THR A 46 -2.12 -12.36 6.62
CA THR A 46 -1.91 -13.59 7.39
C THR A 46 -0.75 -14.43 6.84
N PRO A 47 -0.12 -15.31 7.64
CA PRO A 47 0.83 -16.30 7.12
C PRO A 47 0.34 -17.14 5.93
N GLN A 48 -0.97 -17.30 5.79
CA GLN A 48 -1.64 -18.20 4.85
C GLN A 48 -1.74 -17.67 3.41
N GLY A 49 -1.33 -16.43 3.14
CA GLY A 49 -1.50 -15.85 1.79
C GLY A 49 -2.62 -14.82 1.66
N THR A 50 -3.48 -14.69 2.65
CA THR A 50 -4.67 -13.82 2.59
C THR A 50 -4.46 -12.47 3.27
N VAL A 51 -5.18 -11.44 2.78
CA VAL A 51 -5.38 -10.17 3.47
C VAL A 51 -6.80 -10.17 4.03
N GLU A 52 -6.92 -10.18 5.35
CA GLU A 52 -8.20 -10.15 6.06
C GLU A 52 -8.53 -8.74 6.51
N LEU A 53 -9.77 -8.29 6.31
CA LEU A 53 -10.26 -7.03 6.83
C LEU A 53 -10.64 -7.17 8.30
N ARG A 54 -10.22 -6.20 9.12
CA ARG A 54 -10.47 -6.14 10.56
C ARG A 54 -11.35 -4.94 10.95
N SER A 55 -11.45 -3.92 10.10
CA SER A 55 -12.38 -2.81 10.28
C SER A 55 -13.74 -3.06 9.62
N ARG A 56 -14.80 -2.46 10.18
CA ARG A 56 -16.16 -2.44 9.61
C ARG A 56 -16.29 -1.48 8.44
N THR A 57 -15.43 -0.47 8.39
CA THR A 57 -15.42 0.57 7.35
C THR A 57 -14.06 0.57 6.67
N ILE A 58 -14.07 0.61 5.35
CA ILE A 58 -12.83 0.57 4.57
C ILE A 58 -12.53 1.99 4.09
N PRO A 59 -11.43 2.61 4.54
CA PRO A 59 -11.06 3.93 4.08
C PRO A 59 -10.80 3.93 2.58
N GLN A 60 -11.24 4.99 1.89
CA GLN A 60 -11.09 5.10 0.44
C GLN A 60 -9.62 5.00 0.00
N TRP A 61 -8.70 5.60 0.77
CA TRP A 61 -7.26 5.54 0.46
C TRP A 61 -6.72 4.11 0.47
N PHE A 62 -7.22 3.25 1.35
CA PHE A 62 -6.81 1.85 1.44
C PHE A 62 -7.35 1.07 0.24
N ALA A 63 -8.60 1.36 -0.13
CA ALA A 63 -9.23 0.76 -1.28
C ALA A 63 -8.47 1.06 -2.58
N ASP A 64 -8.13 2.33 -2.80
CA ASP A 64 -7.32 2.78 -3.92
C ASP A 64 -5.92 2.13 -3.92
N ALA A 65 -5.28 2.03 -2.76
CA ALA A 65 -3.93 1.49 -2.65
C ALA A 65 -3.83 -0.02 -2.85
N VAL A 66 -4.86 -0.78 -2.48
CA VAL A 66 -4.81 -2.25 -2.47
C VAL A 66 -5.57 -2.86 -3.64
N TRP A 67 -6.76 -2.36 -4.00
CA TRP A 67 -7.53 -2.92 -5.13
C TRP A 67 -7.16 -2.36 -6.49
N ASN A 68 -6.72 -1.11 -6.59
CA ASN A 68 -6.43 -0.51 -7.90
C ASN A 68 -5.08 -0.95 -8.51
N GLN A 69 -4.35 -1.85 -7.86
CA GLN A 69 -3.04 -2.34 -8.32
C GLN A 69 -3.11 -3.57 -9.23
N SER A 70 -4.29 -4.08 -9.57
CA SER A 70 -4.47 -5.23 -10.46
C SER A 70 -4.07 -4.98 -11.93
N THR A 71 -3.52 -3.82 -12.27
CA THR A 71 -3.25 -3.41 -13.67
C THR A 71 -1.89 -2.74 -13.85
N SER A 72 -0.77 -3.46 -13.66
CA SER A 72 0.50 -3.13 -14.34
C SER A 72 1.59 -4.18 -14.13
N ASP A 73 1.34 -5.39 -14.64
CA ASP A 73 2.39 -6.37 -14.90
C ASP A 73 2.58 -6.57 -16.41
N LYS A 74 2.50 -5.50 -17.22
CA LYS A 74 2.93 -5.51 -18.63
C LYS A 74 3.39 -4.13 -19.10
N ILE A 75 4.56 -3.66 -18.67
CA ILE A 75 5.31 -2.65 -19.45
C ILE A 75 6.80 -3.04 -19.47
N CYS A 76 7.25 -3.38 -20.69
CA CYS A 76 8.62 -3.44 -21.18
C CYS A 76 9.54 -4.59 -20.73
N SER A 77 9.14 -5.82 -21.06
CA SER A 77 10.07 -6.65 -21.86
C SER A 77 9.85 -6.26 -23.32
N LEU A 78 10.76 -5.48 -23.91
CA LEU A 78 11.05 -5.43 -25.34
C LEU A 78 12.16 -4.38 -25.59
N SER A 79 13.34 -4.91 -25.93
CA SER A 79 14.27 -4.42 -26.94
C SER A 79 14.85 -3.00 -26.81
N ASN A 80 16.17 -2.93 -26.57
CA ASN A 80 17.10 -2.42 -27.57
C ASN A 80 18.55 -2.75 -27.16
N HIS A 81 19.05 -3.85 -27.72
CA HIS A 81 20.47 -4.08 -27.95
C HIS A 81 20.65 -4.25 -29.45
N SER A 82 21.76 -3.68 -29.95
CA SER A 82 22.23 -3.57 -31.34
C SER A 82 21.77 -2.33 -32.11
#